data_AF-A0A4Z1K856-F1
#
_entry.id   AF-A0A4Z1K856-F1
#
_cell.length_a   1.000
_cell.length_b   1.000
_cell.length_c   1.000
_cell.angle_alpha   90.00
_cell.angle_beta   90.00
_cell.angle_gamma   90.00
#
_symmetry.space_group_name_H-M   'P 1'
#
loop_
_entity.id
_entity.type
_entity.pdbx_description
1 polymer ?
#
loop_
_entity_poly.entity_id
_entity_poly.type
_entity_poly.pdbx_seq_one_letter_code
_entity_poly.pdbx_strand_id
1 'polypeptide(L)'
;MSDKTHQQIVLILQATPYYPELEQIEKDHHAIVQPVLQHTSELLRAFRKETRAGNTNGARECQDTLDENIKVIIDAYERNKREWNKVMARLGEDIGGILGKTLVDVAKGLDERGTSPAGSDMNLQRVLVQVARRMHAEE
;
A
#
# COMPACT_ATOMS: atom_id res chain seq x y z
N MET A 1 -15.57 -14.22 18.07
CA MET A 1 -14.53 -15.24 17.80
C MET A 1 -13.67 -14.90 16.56
N SER A 2 -13.50 -13.63 16.16
CA SER A 2 -12.78 -13.27 14.92
C SER A 2 -11.25 -13.39 14.99
N ASP A 3 -10.72 -13.80 16.15
CA ASP A 3 -9.28 -13.79 16.42
C ASP A 3 -8.60 -15.08 15.96
N LYS A 4 -9.32 -16.22 16.01
CA LYS A 4 -8.75 -17.55 15.67
C LYS A 4 -8.45 -17.69 14.18
N THR A 5 -9.37 -17.31 13.29
CA THR A 5 -9.16 -17.42 11.83
C THR A 5 -8.10 -16.44 11.34
N HIS A 6 -8.06 -15.22 11.91
CA HIS A 6 -6.99 -14.28 11.62
C HIS A 6 -5.62 -14.84 12.03
N GLN A 7 -5.50 -15.37 13.26
CA GLN A 7 -4.27 -16.02 13.73
C GLN A 7 -3.85 -17.19 12.84
N GLN A 8 -4.80 -18.03 12.40
CA GLN A 8 -4.50 -19.15 11.50
C GLN A 8 -3.99 -18.69 10.15
N ILE A 9 -4.61 -17.66 9.55
CA ILE A 9 -4.16 -17.11 8.26
C ILE A 9 -2.75 -16.51 8.40
N VAL A 10 -2.49 -15.78 9.48
CA VAL A 10 -1.16 -15.23 9.77
C VAL A 10 -0.12 -16.35 9.89
N LEU A 11 -0.42 -17.41 10.66
CA LEU A 11 0.47 -18.55 10.84
C LEU A 11 0.76 -19.27 9.52
N ILE A 12 -0.26 -19.50 8.69
CA ILE A 12 -0.10 -20.09 7.35
C ILE A 12 0.84 -19.23 6.53
N LEU A 13 0.62 -17.91 6.49
CA LEU A 13 1.45 -17.00 5.69
C LEU A 13 2.90 -16.93 6.20
N GLN A 14 3.11 -16.84 7.52
CA GLN A 14 4.44 -16.83 8.13
C GLN A 14 5.21 -18.13 7.90
N ALA A 15 4.51 -19.25 7.70
CA ALA A 15 5.14 -20.52 7.34
C ALA A 15 5.57 -20.59 5.86
N THR A 16 5.15 -19.64 5.01
CA THR A 16 5.53 -19.60 3.60
C THR A 16 6.84 -18.83 3.37
N PRO A 17 7.63 -19.20 2.35
CA PRO A 17 8.83 -18.45 1.98
C PRO A 17 8.53 -17.06 1.40
N TYR A 18 7.26 -16.74 1.11
CA TYR A 18 6.83 -15.48 0.51
C TYR A 18 6.65 -14.35 1.53
N TYR A 19 6.49 -14.67 2.81
CA TYR A 19 6.25 -13.66 3.84
C TYR A 19 7.38 -12.63 3.96
N PRO A 20 8.67 -13.01 4.02
CA PRO A 20 9.77 -12.04 4.04
C PRO A 20 9.85 -11.18 2.77
N GLU A 21 9.52 -11.76 1.61
CA GLU A 21 9.51 -11.03 0.33
C GLU A 21 8.41 -9.95 0.31
N LEU A 22 7.20 -10.30 0.76
CA LEU A 22 6.11 -9.33 0.91
C LEU A 22 6.42 -8.24 1.94
N GLU A 23 6.98 -8.62 3.09
CA GLU A 23 7.38 -7.66 4.12
C GLU A 23 8.45 -6.69 3.61
N GLN A 24 9.40 -7.18 2.81
CA GLN A 24 10.43 -6.33 2.21
C GLN A 24 9.84 -5.34 1.20
N ILE A 25 8.90 -5.78 0.35
CA ILE A 25 8.23 -4.89 -0.61
C ILE A 25 7.47 -3.76 0.12
N GLU A 26 6.76 -4.08 1.22
CA GLU A 26 6.10 -3.08 2.06
C GLU A 26 7.11 -2.09 2.67
N LYS A 27 8.23 -2.60 3.21
CA LYS A 27 9.30 -1.77 3.78
C LYS A 27 9.93 -0.84 2.74
N ASP A 28 10.23 -1.35 1.55
CA ASP A 28 10.84 -0.58 0.47
C ASP A 28 9.88 0.52 -0.03
N HIS A 29 8.60 0.20 -0.17
CA HIS A 29 7.58 1.18 -0.50
C HIS A 29 7.52 2.30 0.55
N HIS A 30 7.44 1.97 1.83
CA HIS A 30 7.41 2.96 2.91
C HIS A 30 8.70 3.78 2.98
N ALA A 31 9.87 3.17 2.79
CA ALA A 31 11.16 3.87 2.82
C ALA A 31 11.26 4.96 1.74
N ILE A 32 10.65 4.73 0.57
CA ILE A 32 10.63 5.71 -0.52
C ILE A 32 9.54 6.76 -0.30
N VAL A 33 8.33 6.35 0.04
CA VAL A 33 7.15 7.23 0.05
C VAL A 33 7.09 8.11 1.29
N GLN A 34 7.49 7.60 2.46
CA GLN A 34 7.32 8.32 3.73
C GLN A 34 8.09 9.67 3.78
N PRO A 35 9.37 9.75 3.37
CA PRO A 35 10.09 11.02 3.33
C PRO A 35 9.46 12.01 2.32
N VAL A 36 9.01 11.50 1.17
CA VAL A 36 8.40 12.33 0.12
C VAL A 36 7.06 12.89 0.58
N LEU A 37 6.25 12.11 1.31
CA LEU A 37 5.01 12.59 1.92
C LEU A 37 5.25 13.68 2.98
N GLN A 38 6.28 13.51 3.81
CA GLN A 38 6.67 14.52 4.80
C GLN A 38 7.07 15.83 4.10
N HIS A 39 7.94 15.73 3.09
CA HIS A 39 8.35 16.88 2.29
C HIS A 39 7.18 17.55 1.56
N THR A 40 6.26 16.76 1.00
CA THR A 40 5.03 17.25 0.34
C THR A 40 4.15 18.02 1.32
N SER A 41 4.01 17.54 2.56
CA SER A 41 3.24 18.24 3.61
C SER A 41 3.83 19.61 3.95
N GLU A 42 5.17 19.71 4.02
CA GLU A 42 5.88 20.96 4.25
C GLU A 42 5.74 21.93 3.06
N LEU A 43 5.91 21.43 1.84
CA LEU A 43 5.72 22.20 0.61
C LEU A 43 4.29 22.73 0.47
N LEU A 44 3.27 21.95 0.84
CA LEU A 44 1.88 22.43 0.83
C LEU A 44 1.68 23.61 1.80
N ARG A 45 2.36 23.61 2.94
CA ARG A 45 2.34 24.75 3.87
C ARG A 45 3.05 25.97 3.28
N ALA A 46 4.21 25.75 2.65
CA ALA A 46 4.96 26.81 1.97
C ALA A 46 4.16 27.41 0.81
N PHE A 47 3.60 26.58 -0.08
CA PHE A 47 2.74 26.98 -1.19
C PHE A 47 1.58 27.87 -0.74
N ARG A 48 0.88 27.47 0.33
CA ARG A 48 -0.22 28.28 0.91
C ARG A 48 0.26 29.62 1.44
N LYS A 49 1.46 29.68 2.02
CA LYS A 49 2.07 30.92 2.52
C LYS A 49 2.43 31.85 1.37
N GLU A 50 3.11 31.36 0.34
CA GLU A 50 3.51 32.14 -0.83
C GLU A 50 2.29 32.66 -1.61
N THR A 51 1.27 31.82 -1.77
CA THR A 51 0.00 32.21 -2.40
C THR A 51 -0.69 33.35 -1.64
N ARG A 52 -0.74 33.27 -0.30
CA ARG A 52 -1.32 34.33 0.55
C ARG A 52 -0.51 35.63 0.51
N ALA A 53 0.81 35.53 0.31
CA ALA A 53 1.69 36.68 0.17
C ALA A 53 1.64 37.31 -1.24
N GLY A 54 0.93 36.71 -2.20
CA GLY A 54 0.92 37.14 -3.59
C GLY A 54 2.24 36.90 -4.32
N ASN A 55 3.14 36.07 -3.77
CA ASN A 55 4.41 35.73 -4.39
C ASN A 55 4.20 34.59 -5.40
N THR A 56 3.92 34.97 -6.65
CA THR A 56 3.63 34.02 -7.73
C THR A 56 4.81 33.12 -8.08
N ASN A 57 6.05 33.62 -7.97
CA ASN A 57 7.25 32.84 -8.29
C ASN A 57 7.48 31.77 -7.23
N GLY A 58 7.43 32.13 -5.94
CA GLY A 58 7.58 31.17 -4.85
C GLY A 58 6.46 30.12 -4.83
N ALA A 59 5.21 30.52 -5.15
CA ALA A 59 4.11 29.58 -5.29
C ALA A 59 4.33 28.60 -6.45
N ARG A 60 4.88 29.07 -7.59
CA ARG A 60 5.19 28.22 -8.73
C ARG A 60 6.30 27.21 -8.44
N GLU A 61 7.39 27.64 -7.81
CA GLU A 61 8.47 26.74 -7.40
C GLU A 61 7.97 25.64 -6.44
N CYS A 62 7.11 26.01 -5.49
CA CYS A 62 6.47 25.04 -4.60
C CYS A 62 5.59 24.06 -5.39
N GLN A 63 4.84 24.54 -6.38
CA GLN A 63 3.97 23.71 -7.21
C GLN A 63 4.79 22.73 -8.06
N ASP A 64 5.85 23.18 -8.74
CA ASP A 64 6.72 22.33 -9.55
C ASP A 64 7.32 21.18 -8.70
N THR A 65 7.73 21.50 -7.47
CA THR A 65 8.26 20.50 -6.52
C THR A 65 7.18 19.54 -6.02
N LEU A 66 5.94 20.03 -5.82
CA LEU A 66 4.82 19.17 -5.44
C LEU A 66 4.48 18.17 -6.56
N ASP A 67 4.48 18.60 -7.82
CA ASP A 67 4.23 17.74 -8.97
C ASP A 67 5.31 16.66 -9.10
N GLU A 68 6.58 17.01 -8.87
CA GLU A 68 7.69 16.04 -8.83
C GLU A 68 7.52 15.01 -7.69
N ASN A 69 7.19 15.47 -6.48
CA ASN A 69 6.93 14.57 -5.36
C ASN A 69 5.76 13.61 -5.64
N ILE A 70 4.67 14.10 -6.22
CA ILE A 70 3.52 13.27 -6.61
C ILE A 70 3.96 12.20 -7.61
N LYS A 71 4.76 12.58 -8.61
CA LYS A 71 5.30 11.63 -9.59
C LYS A 71 6.14 10.55 -8.93
N VAL A 72 7.04 10.90 -8.00
CA VAL A 72 7.85 9.93 -7.25
C VAL A 72 6.96 8.95 -6.47
N ILE A 73 5.91 9.44 -5.81
CA ILE A 73 4.97 8.61 -5.05
C ILE A 73 4.24 7.62 -5.99
N ILE A 74 3.75 8.10 -7.14
CA ILE A 74 3.05 7.26 -8.13
C ILE A 74 4.00 6.20 -8.71
N ASP A 75 5.20 6.59 -9.14
CA ASP A 75 6.17 5.68 -9.73
C ASP A 75 6.60 4.59 -8.71
N ALA A 76 6.84 4.99 -7.46
CA ALA A 76 7.15 4.06 -6.38
C ALA A 76 5.98 3.13 -6.04
N TYR A 77 4.74 3.63 -6.10
CA TYR A 77 3.55 2.83 -5.90
C TYR A 77 3.40 1.79 -7.02
N GLU A 78 3.42 2.21 -8.29
CA GLU A 78 3.23 1.30 -9.42
C GLU A 78 4.27 0.19 -9.46
N ARG A 79 5.55 0.53 -9.24
CA ARG A 79 6.64 -0.43 -9.26
C ARG A 79 6.46 -1.49 -8.17
N ASN A 80 6.25 -1.06 -6.92
CA ASN A 80 6.13 -1.98 -5.79
C ASN A 80 4.83 -2.78 -5.86
N LYS A 81 3.74 -2.19 -6.37
CA LYS A 81 2.46 -2.87 -6.53
C LYS A 81 2.54 -4.01 -7.54
N ARG A 82 3.28 -3.82 -8.65
CA ARG A 82 3.52 -4.89 -9.63
C ARG A 82 4.24 -6.07 -9.00
N GLU A 83 5.30 -5.83 -8.23
CA GLU A 83 6.02 -6.90 -7.54
C GLU A 83 5.17 -7.56 -6.46
N TRP A 84 4.48 -6.77 -5.65
CA TRP A 84 3.53 -7.26 -4.64
C TRP A 84 2.50 -8.22 -5.24
N ASN A 85 1.88 -7.84 -6.35
CA ASN A 85 0.86 -8.65 -7.03
C ASN A 85 1.44 -9.96 -7.56
N LYS A 86 2.68 -9.98 -8.04
CA LYS A 86 3.35 -11.22 -8.50
C LYS A 86 3.60 -12.18 -7.34
N VAL A 87 4.10 -11.67 -6.20
CA VAL A 87 4.35 -12.48 -5.01
C VAL A 87 3.03 -13.02 -4.45
N MET A 88 2.00 -12.17 -4.35
CA MET A 88 0.66 -12.59 -3.91
C MET A 88 0.02 -13.64 -4.82
N ALA A 89 0.22 -13.56 -6.14
CA ALA A 89 -0.25 -14.58 -7.07
C ALA A 89 0.41 -15.94 -6.82
N ARG A 90 1.75 -15.98 -6.72
CA ARG A 90 2.50 -17.20 -6.40
C ARG A 90 2.09 -17.79 -5.04
N LEU A 91 1.95 -16.94 -4.03
CA LEU A 91 1.46 -17.33 -2.72
C LEU A 91 0.05 -17.93 -2.78
N GLY A 92 -0.86 -17.30 -3.53
CA GLY A 92 -2.23 -17.78 -3.71
C GLY A 92 -2.30 -19.13 -4.42
N GLU A 93 -1.44 -19.36 -5.41
CA GLU A 93 -1.30 -20.63 -6.11
C GLU A 93 -0.78 -21.73 -5.17
N ASP A 94 0.26 -21.43 -4.39
CA ASP A 94 0.89 -22.40 -3.47
C ASP A 94 -0.01 -22.77 -2.28
N ILE A 95 -0.75 -21.81 -1.74
CA ILE A 95 -1.76 -22.08 -0.69
C ILE A 95 -2.95 -22.84 -1.28
N GLY A 96 -3.39 -22.46 -2.48
CA GLY A 96 -4.51 -23.07 -3.18
C GLY A 96 -5.87 -22.90 -2.48
N GLY A 97 -6.88 -23.53 -3.05
CA GLY A 97 -8.25 -23.54 -2.50
C GLY A 97 -8.87 -22.14 -2.33
N ILE A 98 -9.84 -22.05 -1.43
CA ILE A 98 -10.59 -20.80 -1.16
C ILE A 98 -9.66 -19.75 -0.55
N LEU A 99 -8.77 -20.14 0.36
CA LEU A 99 -7.84 -19.22 1.02
C LEU A 99 -6.89 -18.54 0.01
N GLY A 100 -6.28 -19.33 -0.88
CA GLY A 100 -5.39 -18.81 -1.92
C GLY A 100 -6.09 -17.85 -2.87
N LYS A 101 -7.32 -18.19 -3.30
CA LYS A 101 -8.15 -17.31 -4.13
C LYS A 101 -8.48 -16.01 -3.40
N THR A 102 -8.93 -16.09 -2.15
CA THR A 102 -9.28 -14.93 -1.33
C THR A 102 -8.09 -14.00 -1.09
N LEU A 103 -6.88 -14.56 -0.90
CA LEU A 103 -5.64 -13.77 -0.80
C LEU A 103 -5.39 -12.92 -2.04
N VAL A 104 -5.45 -13.53 -3.23
CA VAL A 104 -5.24 -12.84 -4.51
C VAL A 104 -6.33 -11.79 -4.74
N ASP A 105 -7.59 -12.14 -4.47
CA ASP A 105 -8.73 -11.25 -4.68
C ASP A 105 -8.73 -10.06 -3.70
N VAL A 106 -8.23 -10.23 -2.46
CA VAL A 106 -8.05 -9.12 -1.52
C VAL A 106 -6.90 -8.22 -1.96
N ALA A 107 -5.75 -8.81 -2.35
CA ALA A 107 -4.59 -8.03 -2.79
C ALA A 107 -4.88 -7.17 -4.04
N LYS A 108 -5.70 -7.69 -4.97
CA LYS A 108 -6.20 -6.95 -6.14
C LYS A 108 -7.30 -5.96 -5.79
N GLY A 109 -8.31 -6.39 -5.04
CA GLY A 109 -9.52 -5.61 -4.77
C GLY A 109 -9.37 -4.48 -3.73
N LEU A 110 -8.24 -4.38 -3.03
CA LEU A 110 -7.95 -3.22 -2.18
C LEU A 110 -7.67 -1.94 -2.98
N ASP A 111 -7.36 -2.06 -4.26
CA ASP A 111 -7.17 -0.95 -5.21
C ASP A 111 -8.53 -0.39 -5.67
N GLU A 112 -9.50 -1.27 -5.94
CA GLU A 112 -10.80 -0.93 -6.56
C GLU A 112 -11.74 -0.11 -5.66
N ARG A 113 -11.53 -0.07 -4.34
CA ARG A 113 -12.39 0.71 -3.43
C ARG A 113 -12.08 2.20 -3.37
N GLY A 114 -11.10 2.71 -4.13
CA GLY A 114 -10.96 4.15 -4.44
C GLY A 114 -10.77 5.11 -3.26
N THR A 115 -10.66 4.62 -2.01
CA THR A 115 -10.61 5.45 -0.80
C THR A 115 -9.36 5.22 0.03
N SER A 116 -8.41 4.40 -0.41
CA SER A 116 -7.20 4.16 0.37
C SER A 116 -6.12 5.18 -0.02
N PRO A 117 -5.57 5.94 0.95
CA PRO A 117 -4.42 6.81 0.69
C PRO A 117 -3.28 5.96 0.12
N ALA A 118 -2.53 6.54 -0.82
CA ALA A 118 -1.43 5.91 -1.54
C ALA A 118 -0.62 4.96 -0.64
N GLY A 119 -0.64 3.66 -0.97
CA GLY A 119 0.15 2.63 -0.28
C GLY A 119 -0.59 1.78 0.76
N SER A 120 -1.83 2.09 1.12
CA SER A 120 -2.53 1.32 2.16
C SER A 120 -2.93 -0.11 1.75
N ASP A 121 -2.91 -0.41 0.46
CA ASP A 121 -3.25 -1.69 -0.16
C ASP A 121 -2.03 -2.64 -0.31
N MET A 122 -0.81 -2.11 -0.13
CA MET A 122 0.44 -2.87 0.07
C MET A 122 0.82 -2.96 1.56
N ASN A 123 -0.19 -3.03 2.43
CA ASN A 123 0.00 -3.28 3.85
C ASN A 123 -0.35 -4.73 4.15
N LEU A 124 0.66 -5.54 4.48
CA LEU A 124 0.51 -6.98 4.66
C LEU A 124 -0.52 -7.29 5.75
N GLN A 125 -0.42 -6.59 6.88
CA GLN A 125 -1.33 -6.79 8.00
C GLN A 125 -2.79 -6.50 7.62
N ARG A 126 -3.04 -5.42 6.87
CA ARG A 126 -4.38 -5.06 6.40
C ARG A 126 -4.92 -6.09 5.42
N VAL A 127 -4.10 -6.61 4.50
CA VAL A 127 -4.48 -7.70 3.61
C VAL A 127 -4.91 -8.92 4.44
N LEU A 128 -4.09 -9.35 5.40
CA LEU A 128 -4.37 -10.50 6.26
C LEU A 128 -5.68 -10.33 7.05
N VAL A 129 -5.94 -9.14 7.59
CA VAL A 129 -7.20 -8.83 8.28
C VAL A 129 -8.39 -8.91 7.34
N GLN A 130 -8.27 -8.41 6.10
CA GLN A 130 -9.37 -8.45 5.13
C GLN A 130 -9.64 -9.86 4.60
N VAL A 131 -8.59 -10.66 4.40
CA VAL A 131 -8.72 -12.08 4.06
C VAL A 131 -9.47 -12.80 5.18
N ALA A 132 -9.07 -12.61 6.44
CA ALA A 132 -9.74 -13.22 7.59
C ALA A 132 -11.22 -12.83 7.68
N ARG A 133 -11.55 -11.56 7.39
CA ARG A 133 -12.94 -11.08 7.34
C ARG A 133 -13.76 -11.75 6.23
N ARG A 134 -13.19 -11.92 5.03
CA ARG A 134 -13.88 -12.59 3.92
C ARG A 134 -14.07 -14.07 4.19
N MET A 135 -13.03 -14.75 4.68
CA MET A 135 -13.12 -16.18 5.05
C MET A 135 -14.19 -16.44 6.13
N HIS A 136 -14.44 -15.48 7.03
CA HIS A 136 -15.51 -15.57 8.01
C HIS A 136 -16.91 -15.23 7.49
N ALA A 137 -17.02 -14.43 6.43
CA ALA A 137 -18.30 -14.03 5.85
C ALA A 137 -18.85 -15.08 4.87
N GLU A 138 -18.00 -16.02 4.44
CA GLU A 138 -18.35 -17.15 3.59
C GLU A 138 -18.73 -18.42 4.40
N GLU A 139 -18.65 -18.37 5.74
CA GLU A 139 -19.19 -19.36 6.69
C GLU A 139 -20.68 -19.12 6.99
#